data_AF-A0A847IG08-F1
#
_entry.id   AF-A0A847IG08-F1
#
_cell.length_a   1.000
_cell.length_b   1.000
_cell.length_c   1.000
_cell.angle_alpha   90.00
_cell.angle_beta   90.00
_cell.angle_gamma   90.00
#
_symmetry.space_group_name_H-M   'P 1'
#
loop_
_entity.id
_entity.type
_entity.pdbx_description
1 polymer ?
#
loop_
_entity_poly.entity_id
_entity_poly.type
_entity_poly.pdbx_seq_one_letter_code
_entity_poly.pdbx_strand_id
1 'polypeptide(L)'
;EPTNWARRFKANQEKLISGDIIKVAEIVRDLWRREQDRGLSAGEKRMLTRARRVLVDELSLAQHTDDEKADTMLDEILAEAS
;
A
#
# COMPACT_ATOMS: atom_id res chain seq x y z
N GLU A 1 -5.15 -13.86 -18.20
CA GLU A 1 -6.46 -14.30 -17.70
C GLU A 1 -6.96 -13.40 -16.57
N PRO A 2 -8.22 -12.94 -16.60
CA PRO A 2 -8.86 -12.16 -15.53
C PRO A 2 -8.96 -12.93 -14.19
N THR A 3 -8.84 -14.26 -14.21
CA THR A 3 -8.89 -15.15 -13.04
C THR A 3 -7.79 -14.87 -12.00
N ASN A 4 -6.60 -14.48 -12.45
CA ASN A 4 -5.48 -14.18 -11.53
C ASN A 4 -5.64 -12.80 -10.87
N TRP A 5 -6.21 -11.82 -11.61
CA TRP A 5 -6.45 -10.48 -11.09
C TRP A 5 -7.50 -10.49 -9.96
N ALA A 6 -8.65 -11.11 -10.19
CA ALA A 6 -9.73 -11.15 -9.20
C ALA A 6 -9.28 -11.87 -7.92
N ARG A 7 -8.48 -12.94 -8.05
CA ARG A 7 -7.91 -13.66 -6.92
C ARG A 7 -6.91 -12.80 -6.13
N ARG A 8 -6.03 -12.07 -6.82
CA ARG A 8 -5.08 -11.13 -6.19
C ARG A 8 -5.79 -10.00 -5.46
N PHE A 9 -6.81 -9.41 -6.09
CA PHE A 9 -7.58 -8.33 -5.48
C PHE A 9 -8.29 -8.80 -4.20
N LYS A 10 -8.91 -9.99 -4.24
CA LYS A 10 -9.53 -10.59 -3.05
C LYS A 10 -8.51 -10.88 -1.95
N ALA A 11 -7.35 -11.46 -2.30
CA ALA A 11 -6.28 -11.71 -1.34
C ALA A 11 -5.76 -10.42 -0.69
N ASN A 12 -5.58 -9.35 -1.46
CA ASN A 12 -5.17 -8.05 -0.91
C ASN A 12 -6.25 -7.45 0.01
N GLN A 13 -7.52 -7.65 -0.32
CA GLN A 13 -8.61 -7.22 0.55
C GLN A 13 -8.62 -7.98 1.88
N GLU A 14 -8.41 -9.30 1.87
CA GLU A 14 -8.30 -10.12 3.08
C GLU A 14 -7.08 -9.70 3.94
N LYS A 15 -5.94 -9.45 3.29
CA LYS A 15 -4.74 -8.91 3.94
C LYS A 15 -5.00 -7.56 4.63
N LEU A 16 -5.71 -6.65 3.95
CA LEU A 16 -6.04 -5.34 4.50
C LEU A 16 -7.00 -5.44 5.71
N ILE A 17 -7.92 -6.40 5.69
CA ILE A 17 -8.84 -6.66 6.82
C ILE A 17 -8.11 -7.30 8.01
N SER A 18 -7.06 -8.08 7.75
CA SER A 18 -6.33 -8.78 8.82
C SER A 18 -5.62 -7.86 9.82
N GLY A 19 -5.40 -6.59 9.47
CA GLY A 19 -4.72 -5.62 10.34
C GLY A 19 -3.21 -5.86 10.53
N ASP A 20 -2.64 -6.85 9.85
CA ASP A 20 -1.21 -7.13 9.91
C ASP A 20 -0.45 -6.08 9.09
N ILE A 21 0.32 -5.22 9.79
CA ILE A 21 1.03 -4.10 9.19
C ILE A 21 2.05 -4.54 8.12
N ILE A 22 2.65 -5.72 8.28
CA ILE A 22 3.59 -6.27 7.30
C ILE A 22 2.85 -6.60 6.00
N LYS A 23 1.65 -7.19 6.11
CA LYS A 23 0.81 -7.48 4.94
C LYS A 23 0.28 -6.21 4.28
N VAL A 24 -0.02 -5.16 5.06
CA VAL A 24 -0.40 -3.85 4.51
C VAL A 24 0.76 -3.25 3.72
N ALA A 25 1.98 -3.29 4.25
CA ALA A 25 3.18 -2.82 3.57
C ALA A 25 3.45 -3.57 2.25
N GLU A 26 3.22 -4.89 2.21
CA GLU A 26 3.29 -5.66 0.96
C GLU A 26 2.31 -5.14 -0.10
N ILE A 27 1.07 -4.82 0.27
CA ILE A 27 0.07 -4.28 -0.67
C ILE A 27 0.53 -2.94 -1.22
N VAL A 28 1.01 -2.04 -0.35
CA VAL A 28 1.50 -0.72 -0.76
C VAL A 28 2.65 -0.86 -1.76
N ARG A 29 3.68 -1.63 -1.42
CA ARG A 29 4.83 -1.88 -2.30
C ARG A 29 4.41 -2.45 -3.65
N ASP A 30 3.59 -3.50 -3.65
CA ASP A 30 3.22 -4.22 -4.86
C ASP A 30 2.31 -3.39 -5.78
N LEU A 31 1.37 -2.63 -5.21
CA LEU A 31 0.48 -1.76 -5.98
C LEU A 31 1.20 -0.50 -6.47
N TRP A 32 2.08 0.08 -5.65
CA TRP A 32 2.87 1.26 -6.03
C TRP A 32 3.78 0.95 -7.22
N ARG A 33 4.53 -0.17 -7.19
CA ARG A 33 5.37 -0.58 -8.33
C ARG A 33 4.55 -0.80 -9.59
N ARG A 34 3.38 -1.43 -9.44
CA ARG A 34 2.50 -1.72 -10.56
C ARG A 34 1.85 -0.46 -11.16
N GLU A 35 1.61 0.56 -10.33
CA GLU A 35 1.16 1.88 -10.79
C GLU A 35 2.21 2.51 -11.72
N GLN A 36 3.49 2.45 -11.34
CA GLN A 36 4.60 2.96 -12.17
C GLN A 36 4.77 2.19 -13.48
N ASP A 37 4.64 0.85 -13.45
CA ASP A 37 4.89 0.02 -14.63
C ASP A 37 3.77 0.08 -15.68
N ARG A 38 2.51 -0.11 -15.26
CA ARG A 38 1.38 -0.36 -16.18
C ARG A 38 0.10 0.39 -15.80
N GLY A 39 0.10 1.12 -14.69
CA GLY A 39 -1.08 1.75 -14.12
C GLY A 39 -1.99 0.77 -13.38
N LEU A 40 -2.88 1.36 -12.57
CA LEU A 40 -3.84 0.65 -11.73
C LEU A 40 -5.29 0.91 -12.15
N SER A 41 -6.15 -0.08 -11.96
CA SER A 41 -7.60 0.11 -12.05
C SER A 41 -8.11 1.01 -10.91
N ALA A 42 -9.30 1.60 -11.08
CA ALA A 42 -9.90 2.45 -10.04
C ALA A 42 -10.06 1.73 -8.68
N GLY A 43 -10.31 0.42 -8.69
CA GLY A 43 -10.39 -0.39 -7.47
C GLY A 43 -9.03 -0.56 -6.79
N GLU A 44 -7.98 -0.86 -7.56
CA GLU A 44 -6.62 -0.99 -7.05
C GLU A 44 -6.08 0.35 -6.55
N LYS A 45 -6.36 1.47 -7.22
CA LYS A 45 -5.99 2.81 -6.73
C LYS A 45 -6.59 3.10 -5.36
N ARG A 46 -7.89 2.86 -5.18
CA ARG A 46 -8.55 3.02 -3.87
C ARG A 46 -7.94 2.11 -2.80
N MET A 47 -7.56 0.89 -3.17
CA MET A 47 -6.89 -0.04 -2.27
C MET A 47 -5.51 0.46 -1.86
N LEU A 48 -4.71 0.96 -2.81
CA LEU A 48 -3.41 1.57 -2.54
C LEU A 48 -3.54 2.78 -1.62
N THR A 49 -4.46 3.71 -1.90
CA THR A 49 -4.70 4.88 -1.03
C THR A 49 -5.07 4.47 0.39
N ARG A 50 -5.94 3.46 0.54
CA ARG A 50 -6.34 2.97 1.87
C ARG A 50 -5.20 2.25 2.60
N ALA A 51 -4.44 1.41 1.90
CA ALA A 51 -3.31 0.70 2.49
C ALA A 51 -2.19 1.67 2.90
N ARG A 52 -1.92 2.69 2.07
CA ARG A 52 -0.98 3.77 2.36
C ARG A 52 -1.39 4.54 3.62
N ARG A 53 -2.66 4.94 3.73
CA ARG A 53 -3.18 5.64 4.91
C ARG A 53 -2.90 4.87 6.19
N VAL A 54 -3.27 3.59 6.23
CA VAL A 54 -3.03 2.72 7.41
C VAL A 54 -1.53 2.65 7.73
N LEU A 55 -0.67 2.51 6.73
CA LEU A 55 0.77 2.43 6.94
C LEU A 55 1.36 3.74 7.47
N VAL A 56 0.90 4.89 6.96
CA VAL A 56 1.32 6.23 7.43
C VAL A 56 0.87 6.47 8.85
N ASP A 57 -0.40 6.16 9.18
CA ASP A 57 -0.95 6.34 10.53
C ASP A 57 -0.16 5.49 11.57
N GLU A 58 0.22 4.26 11.22
CA GLU A 58 1.04 3.39 12.08
C GLU A 58 2.49 3.89 12.18
N LEU A 59 3.05 4.39 11.08
CA LEU A 59 4.42 4.93 11.05
C LEU A 59 4.52 6.24 11.86
N SER A 60 3.52 7.11 11.75
CA SER A 60 3.45 8.36 12.50
C SER A 60 3.35 8.09 14.00
N LEU A 61 2.52 7.11 14.38
CA LEU A 61 2.42 6.65 15.76
C LEU A 61 3.72 6.02 16.27
N ALA A 62 4.35 5.13 15.49
CA ALA A 62 5.57 4.42 15.89
C ALA A 62 6.80 5.34 16.01
N GLN A 63 6.90 6.36 15.16
CA GLN A 63 8.03 7.29 15.15
C GLN A 63 7.75 8.61 15.89
N HIS A 64 6.58 8.77 16.51
CA HIS A 64 6.15 10.01 17.15
C HIS A 64 6.31 11.25 16.25
N THR A 65 5.95 11.09 14.98
CA THR A 65 6.02 12.14 13.97
C THR A 65 4.62 12.51 13.49
N ASP A 66 4.51 13.62 12.75
CA ASP A 66 3.29 13.97 12.03
C ASP A 66 3.08 13.10 10.78
N ASP A 67 1.83 13.02 10.33
CA ASP A 67 1.45 12.23 9.16
C ASP A 67 2.14 12.72 7.88
N GLU A 68 2.44 14.02 7.76
CA GLU A 68 3.11 14.61 6.59
C GLU A 68 4.55 14.12 6.45
N LYS A 69 5.32 14.09 7.55
CA LYS A 69 6.67 13.52 7.55
C LYS A 69 6.62 12.01 7.33
N ALA A 70 5.67 11.30 7.95
CA ALA A 70 5.54 9.86 7.75
C ALA A 70 5.23 9.51 6.28
N ASP A 71 4.37 10.27 5.60
CA ASP A 71 4.08 10.07 4.18
C ASP A 71 5.29 10.42 3.30
N THR A 72 6.03 11.48 3.64
CA THR A 72 7.29 11.84 2.95
C THR A 72 8.34 10.72 3.08
N MET A 73 8.54 10.20 4.30
CA MET A 73 9.45 9.07 4.55
C MET A 73 9.02 7.82 3.78
N LEU A 74 7.71 7.56 3.72
CA LEU A 74 7.18 6.42 2.96
C LEU A 74 7.46 6.58 1.46
N ASP A 75 7.31 7.78 0.91
CA ASP A 75 7.63 8.06 -0.49
C ASP A 75 9.12 7.94 -0.81
N GLU A 76 9.99 8.40 0.08
CA GLU A 76 11.45 8.23 -0.04
C GLU A 76 11.83 6.75 -0.07
N ILE A 77 11.31 5.95 0.87
CA ILE A 77 11.57 4.50 0.94
C ILE A 77 11.04 3.77 -0.30
N LEU A 78 9.85 4.14 -0.78
CA LEU A 78 9.27 3.53 -1.98
C LEU A 78 10.10 3.87 -3.23
N ALA A 79 10.59 5.11 -3.35
CA ALA A 79 11.45 5.52 -4.44
C ALA A 79 12.82 4.80 -4.42
N GLU A 80 13.42 4.60 -3.25
CA GLU A 80 14.68 3.83 -3.10
C GLU A 80 14.49 2.34 -3.41
N ALA A 81 13.32 1.77 -3.10
CA ALA A 81 13.02 0.36 -3.31
C ALA A 81 12.64 0.02 -4.76
N SER A 82 12.75 0.95 -5.71
CA SER A 82 12.27 0.85 -7.09
C SER A 82 13.34 0.46 -8.10
#